data_AF-A0A8I0H4N1-F1
#
_entry.id   AF-A0A8I0H4N1-F1
#
_cell.length_a   1.000
_cell.length_b   1.000
_cell.length_c   1.000
_cell.angle_alpha   90.00
_cell.angle_beta   90.00
_cell.angle_gamma   90.00
#
_symmetry.space_group_name_H-M   'P 1'
#
loop_
_entity.id
_entity.type
_entity.pdbx_description
1 polymer ?
#
loop_
_entity_poly.entity_id
_entity_poly.type
_entity_poly.pdbx_seq_one_letter_code
_entity_poly.pdbx_strand_id
1 'polypeptide(L)' 'FGSYAQRDAAKHMLRLRLPGGRVTPERLHFMAQAVQQYHVPFLKLTTCEAIQMHDLTPDEVPAIMEAAIPCGIITRGGGG' A
#
# COMPACT_ATOMS: atom_id res chain seq x y z
N PHE A 1 -0.76 7.92 -9.10
CA PHE A 1 -0.18 7.91 -7.73
C PHE A 1 -0.15 6.52 -7.08
N GLY A 2 -0.68 5.47 -7.72
CA GLY A 2 -0.76 4.14 -7.10
C GLY A 2 -1.96 3.97 -6.16
N SER A 3 -2.66 5.06 -5.86
CA SER A 3 -3.99 5.07 -5.24
C SER A 3 -5.08 4.95 -6.31
N TYR A 4 -6.15 4.24 -5.97
CA TYR A 4 -7.35 4.02 -6.77
C TYR A 4 -8.60 4.23 -5.92
N ALA A 5 -9.60 4.93 -6.46
CA ALA A 5 -10.90 5.03 -5.81
C ALA A 5 -11.62 3.67 -5.81
N GLN A 6 -12.32 3.36 -4.74
CA GLN A 6 -13.21 2.20 -4.66
C GLN A 6 -14.67 2.61 -4.92
N ARG A 7 -15.58 1.64 -4.93
CA ARG A 7 -17.02 1.89 -5.11
C ARG A 7 -17.57 2.81 -4.02
N ASP A 8 -17.08 2.66 -2.79
CA ASP A 8 -17.30 3.63 -1.73
C ASP A 8 -16.35 4.82 -1.95
N ALA A 9 -16.93 6.00 -2.14
CA ALA A 9 -16.19 7.23 -2.42
C ALA A 9 -15.28 7.66 -1.27
N ALA A 10 -15.53 7.18 -0.05
CA ALA A 10 -14.67 7.42 1.11
C ALA A 10 -13.48 6.46 1.20
N LYS A 11 -13.36 5.50 0.26
CA LYS A 11 -12.41 4.40 0.35
C LYS A 11 -11.49 4.33 -0.87
N HIS A 12 -10.22 4.05 -0.59
CA HIS A 12 -9.15 3.96 -1.55
C HIS A 12 -8.35 2.68 -1.39
N MET A 13 -7.88 2.16 -2.52
CA MET A 13 -6.87 1.11 -2.56
C MET A 13 -5.51 1.74 -2.89
N LEU A 14 -4.48 1.39 -2.13
CA LEU A 14 -3.10 1.78 -2.39
C LEU A 14 -2.28 0.56 -2.81
N ARG A 15 -1.66 0.64 -4.00
CA ARG A 15 -0.74 -0.38 -4.50
C ARG A 15 0.70 -0.06 -4.11
N LEU A 16 1.28 -0.95 -3.31
CA LEU A 16 2.69 -0.97 -2.94
C LEU A 16 3.49 -1.77 -3.98
N ARG A 17 4.42 -1.12 -4.68
CA ARG A 17 5.33 -1.82 -5.61
C ARG A 17 6.58 -2.27 -4.87
N LEU A 18 6.91 -3.53 -5.10
CA LEU A 18 8.07 -4.20 -4.56
C LEU A 18 8.96 -4.58 -5.75
N PRO A 19 10.21 -4.10 -5.84
CA PRO A 19 11.13 -4.51 -6.90
C PRO A 19 11.28 -6.03 -6.95
N GLY A 20 10.87 -6.64 -8.07
CA GLY A 20 10.86 -8.10 -8.28
C GLY A 20 10.02 -8.88 -7.27
N GLY A 21 8.97 -8.27 -6.72
CA GLY A 21 8.11 -8.94 -5.73
C GLY A 21 8.74 -9.21 -4.37
N ARG A 22 9.97 -8.74 -4.13
CA ARG A 22 10.74 -9.14 -2.95
C ARG A 22 10.24 -8.44 -1.70
N VAL A 23 9.75 -9.25 -0.76
CA VAL A 23 9.41 -8.83 0.61
C VAL A 23 10.60 -9.12 1.52
N THR A 24 11.33 -8.08 1.92
CA THR A 24 12.39 -8.18 2.93
C THR A 24 11.78 -8.08 4.34
N PRO A 25 12.51 -8.47 5.41
CA PRO A 25 12.05 -8.30 6.78
C PRO A 25 11.63 -6.85 7.10
N GLU A 26 12.37 -5.85 6.59
CA GLU A 26 12.08 -4.43 6.82
C GLU A 26 10.76 -4.01 6.16
N ARG A 27 10.51 -4.47 4.94
CA ARG A 27 9.26 -4.18 4.20
C ARG A 27 8.06 -4.89 4.82
N LEU A 28 8.25 -6.12 5.28
CA LEU A 28 7.23 -6.87 5.99
C LEU A 28 6.88 -6.19 7.31
N HIS A 29 7.90 -5.76 8.07
CA HIS A 29 7.72 -5.04 9.32
C HIS A 29 6.93 -3.74 9.10
N PHE A 30 7.30 -2.96 8.09
CA PHE A 30 6.55 -1.76 7.70
C PHE A 30 5.07 -2.07 7.40
N MET A 31 4.79 -3.08 6.57
CA MET A 31 3.41 -3.43 6.24
C MET A 31 2.62 -3.88 7.47
N ALA A 32 3.24 -4.65 8.37
CA ALA A 32 2.60 -5.07 9.62
C ALA A 32 2.28 -3.87 10.53
N GLN A 33 3.21 -2.92 10.67
CA GLN A 33 2.97 -1.69 11.42
C GLN A 33 1.88 -0.83 10.77
N ALA A 34 1.90 -0.66 9.45
CA ALA A 34 0.88 0.08 8.73
C ALA A 34 -0.52 -0.55 8.90
N VAL A 35 -0.63 -1.87 8.84
CA VAL A 35 -1.90 -2.59 9.09
C VAL A 35 -2.43 -2.28 10.49
N GLN A 36 -1.57 -2.27 11.51
CA GLN A 36 -1.97 -1.97 12.88
C GLN A 36 -2.33 -0.48 13.08
N GLN A 37 -1.51 0.43 12.56
CA GLN A 37 -1.67 1.87 12.75
C GLN A 37 -2.91 2.42 12.03
N TYR A 38 -3.13 1.98 10.79
CA TYR A 38 -4.20 2.49 9.92
C TYR A 38 -5.38 1.52 9.84
N HIS A 39 -5.43 0.50 10.70
CA HIS A 39 -6.52 -0.48 10.77
C HIS A 39 -6.89 -1.09 9.41
N VAL A 40 -5.87 -1.39 8.60
CA VAL A 40 -6.07 -1.91 7.24
C VAL A 40 -6.72 -3.29 7.33
N PRO A 41 -7.94 -3.49 6.77
CA PRO A 41 -8.71 -4.70 7.03
C PRO A 41 -8.09 -5.93 6.36
N PHE A 42 -7.45 -5.77 5.20
CA PHE A 42 -6.75 -6.85 4.51
C PHE A 42 -5.70 -6.33 3.52
N LEU A 43 -4.71 -7.20 3.25
CA LEU A 43 -3.74 -7.04 2.20
C LEU A 43 -4.04 -8.01 1.06
N LYS A 44 -3.90 -7.55 -0.18
CA LYS A 44 -4.07 -8.38 -1.38
C LYS A 44 -2.74 -8.56 -2.10
N LEU A 45 -2.32 -9.81 -2.25
CA LEU A 45 -1.24 -10.18 -3.17
C LEU A 45 -1.77 -10.18 -4.61
N THR A 46 -0.95 -9.70 -5.54
CA THR A 46 -1.37 -9.51 -6.93
C THR A 46 -0.52 -10.33 -7.89
N THR A 47 -1.05 -10.58 -9.08
CA THR A 47 -0.33 -11.30 -10.16
C THR A 47 0.88 -10.56 -10.71
N CYS A 48 1.01 -9.25 -10.44
CA CYS A 48 2.18 -8.45 -10.80
C CYS A 48 3.19 -8.34 -9.66
N GLU A 49 3.15 -9.27 -8.70
CA GLU A 49 4.07 -9.35 -7.56
C GLU A 49 4.07 -8.06 -6.71
N ALA A 50 2.96 -7.33 -6.70
CA ALA A 50 2.72 -6.18 -5.85
C ALA A 50 1.76 -6.54 -4.72
N ILE A 51 1.72 -5.69 -3.68
CA ILE A 51 0.79 -5.81 -2.56
C ILE A 51 -0.15 -4.61 -2.57
N GLN A 52 -1.43 -4.84 -2.32
CA GLN A 52 -2.45 -3.78 -2.24
C GLN A 52 -3.00 -3.70 -0.82
N MET A 53 -3.09 -2.49 -0.29
CA MET A 53 -3.83 -2.14 0.93
C MET A 53 -5.19 -1.60 0.50
N HIS A 54 -6.26 -2.13 1.07
CA HIS A 54 -7.63 -1.79 0.71
C HIS A 54 -8.35 -1.02 1.81
N ASP A 55 -9.42 -0.32 1.41
CA ASP A 55 -10.35 0.38 2.30
C ASP A 55 -9.71 1.46 3.18
N LEU A 56 -8.66 2.09 2.64
CA LEU A 56 -7.99 3.24 3.24
C LEU A 56 -8.84 4.50 3.06
N THR A 57 -8.82 5.38 4.04
CA THR A 57 -9.39 6.73 3.93
C THR A 57 -8.50 7.63 3.05
N PRO A 58 -9.02 8.76 2.55
CA PRO A 58 -8.26 9.68 1.71
C PRO A 58 -7.00 10.23 2.39
N ASP A 59 -7.04 10.44 3.71
CA ASP A 59 -5.93 11.01 4.49
C ASP A 59 -4.85 9.97 4.82
N GLU A 60 -5.23 8.69 4.94
CA GLU A 60 -4.27 7.60 5.21
C GLU A 60 -3.40 7.28 3.99
N VAL A 61 -3.93 7.44 2.78
CA VAL A 61 -3.19 7.16 1.53
C VAL A 61 -1.87 7.95 1.46
N PRO A 62 -1.83 9.29 1.52
CA PRO A 62 -0.59 10.04 1.45
C PRO A 62 0.33 9.74 2.63
N ALA A 63 -0.21 9.57 3.84
CA ALA A 63 0.58 9.22 5.03
C ALA A 63 1.33 7.88 4.87
N ILE A 64 0.64 6.84 4.38
CA ILE A 64 1.25 5.53 4.09
C ILE A 64 2.26 5.64 2.95
N MET A 65 1.95 6.43 1.91
CA MET A 65 2.87 6.65 0.78
C MET A 65 4.20 7.26 1.24
N GLU A 66 4.16 8.27 2.10
CA GLU A 66 5.37 8.91 2.65
C GLU A 66 6.15 7.96 3.55
N ALA A 67 5.46 7.26 4.46
CA ALA A 67 6.08 6.31 5.37
C ALA A 67 6.69 5.08 4.67
N ALA A 68 6.23 4.74 3.46
CA ALA A 68 6.74 3.62 2.67
C ALA A 68 8.10 3.90 2.00
N ILE A 69 8.45 5.17 1.77
CA ILE A 69 9.65 5.59 1.03
C ILE A 69 10.95 5.09 1.68
N PRO A 70 11.17 5.25 3.01
CA PRO A 70 12.40 4.78 3.66
C PRO A 70 12.61 3.27 3.58
N CYS A 71 11.52 2.50 3.43
CA CYS A 71 11.56 1.03 3.27
C CYS A 71 11.80 0.60 1.82
N GLY A 72 12.03 1.55 0.91
CA GLY A 72 12.22 1.29 -0.52
C GLY A 72 10.96 0.71 -1.18
N ILE A 73 9.78 1.03 -0.66
CA ILE A 73 8.48 0.67 -1.23
C ILE A 73 7.99 1.89 -2.01
N ILE A 74 7.65 1.69 -3.29
CA ILE A 74 7.25 2.78 -4.19
C ILE A 74 5.80 2.58 -4.61
N THR A 75 4.98 3.62 -4.57
CA THR A 75 3.56 3.54 -5.00
C THR A 75 3.34 4.17 -6.38
N ARG A 76 4.24 5.07 -6.80
CA ARG A 76 4.20 5.71 -8.13
C ARG A 76 4.37 4.67 -9.26
N GLY A 77 3.59 4.84 -10.32
CA GLY A 77 3.53 3.90 -11.43
C GLY A 77 2.81 2.59 -11.09
N GLY A 78 2.15 2.50 -9.93
CA GLY A 78 1.28 1.37 -9.60
C GLY A 78 0.00 1.32 -10.44
N GLY A 79 -0.36 2.44 -11.07
CA GLY A 79 -1.52 2.59 -11.94
C GLY A 79 -1.35 3.68 -12.99
N GLY A 80 -2.31 3.71 -13.91
CA GLY A 80 -2.49 4.68 -15.00
C GLY A 80 -3.97 4.77 -15.35
#